data_AF-A0A954CHT6-F1
#
_entry.id   AF-A0A954CHT6-F1
#
_cell.length_a   1.000
_cell.length_b   1.000
_cell.length_c   1.000
_cell.angle_alpha   90.00
_cell.angle_beta   90.00
_cell.angle_gamma   90.00
#
_symmetry.space_group_name_H-M   'P 1'
#
loop_
_entity.id
_entity.type
_entity.pdbx_description
1 polymer ?
#
loop_
_entity_poly.entity_id
_entity_poly.type
_entity_poly.pdbx_seq_one_letter_code
_entity_poly.pdbx_strand_id
1 'polypeptide(L)'
;MQFLFVRRLAVAGVVLALLAGFALLEPRTALADDDVKDIYIIINADPTDAKTFADEPGDATLKRIFLKEDKTWSDGTEFYVVAQTGNAEFSIFRKKVLDKTEEQLAKHWSDKDSVDGTKPPKTVKTSADVFKYVSKKKEAIGYISKSYYSNTLTEDEKKKIKTIKTISK
;
A
#
# COMPACT_ATOMS: atom_id res chain seq x y z
N MET A 1 56.29 18.60 10.75
CA MET A 1 55.25 17.59 10.47
C MET A 1 53.90 18.29 10.47
N GLN A 2 53.39 18.64 9.29
CA GLN A 2 52.09 19.30 9.12
C GLN A 2 51.45 18.65 7.89
N PHE A 3 50.34 17.95 8.11
CA PHE A 3 49.72 17.07 7.12
C PHE A 3 49.02 17.88 6.01
N LEU A 4 49.42 17.56 4.78
CA LEU A 4 48.73 17.86 3.53
C LEU A 4 47.32 17.27 3.55
N PHE A 5 46.29 18.05 3.19
CA PHE A 5 45.11 17.47 2.55
C PHE A 5 44.66 18.35 1.37
N VAL A 6 44.62 17.69 0.23
CA VAL A 6 44.58 18.20 -1.13
C VAL A 6 43.14 18.55 -1.51
N ARG A 7 42.94 19.75 -2.06
CA ARG A 7 41.72 20.17 -2.76
C ARG A 7 41.45 19.20 -3.92
N ARG A 8 40.41 18.39 -3.85
CA ARG A 8 39.93 17.62 -5.01
C ARG A 8 38.89 18.42 -5.77
N LEU A 9 39.21 18.59 -7.05
CA LEU A 9 38.49 19.28 -8.11
C LEU A 9 37.03 18.83 -8.21
N ALA A 10 36.18 19.81 -8.50
CA ALA A 10 34.87 19.61 -9.10
C ALA A 10 35.03 18.92 -10.47
N VAL A 11 34.33 17.80 -10.67
CA VAL A 11 34.16 17.21 -12.01
C VAL A 11 32.79 17.63 -12.51
N ALA A 12 32.79 18.64 -13.37
CA ALA A 12 31.67 19.01 -14.21
C ALA A 12 31.51 17.93 -15.31
N GLY A 13 30.53 17.04 -15.13
CA GLY A 13 30.10 16.12 -16.17
C GLY A 13 28.98 16.73 -17.00
N VAL A 14 29.32 17.36 -18.12
CA VAL A 14 28.36 17.73 -19.17
C VAL A 14 28.01 16.45 -19.93
N VAL A 15 26.76 16.00 -19.83
CA VAL A 15 26.23 14.95 -20.71
C VAL A 15 25.24 15.63 -21.66
N LEU A 16 25.70 15.79 -22.90
CA LEU A 16 24.93 16.23 -24.05
C LEU A 16 24.28 14.99 -24.68
N ALA A 17 22.95 14.88 -24.69
CA ALA A 17 22.23 13.86 -25.46
C ALA A 17 20.99 14.48 -26.11
N LEU A 18 20.99 14.46 -27.45
CA LEU A 18 19.93 14.95 -28.33
C LEU A 18 18.88 13.86 -28.61
N LEU A 19 17.62 14.22 -28.32
CA LEU A 19 16.36 13.92 -29.04
C LEU A 19 16.00 12.45 -29.42
N ALA A 20 15.09 11.85 -28.65
CA ALA A 20 13.81 11.30 -29.15
C ALA A 20 12.95 10.80 -27.97
N GLY A 21 11.85 11.50 -27.67
CA GLY A 21 10.64 10.93 -27.06
C GLY A 21 10.80 10.09 -25.79
N PHE A 22 11.60 10.51 -24.81
CA PHE A 22 11.47 9.96 -23.47
C PHE A 22 10.25 10.62 -22.84
N ALA A 23 9.13 9.90 -22.78
CA ALA A 23 8.01 10.29 -21.94
C ALA A 23 8.61 10.66 -20.57
N LEU A 24 8.38 11.91 -20.14
CA LEU A 24 8.64 12.38 -18.78
C LEU A 24 7.80 11.50 -17.85
N LEU A 25 8.32 10.33 -17.53
CA LEU A 25 7.91 9.61 -16.35
C LEU A 25 8.53 10.40 -15.21
N GLU A 26 7.84 11.48 -14.84
CA GLU A 26 8.12 12.15 -13.58
C GLU A 26 8.26 11.04 -12.54
N PRO A 27 9.36 10.98 -11.77
CA PRO A 27 9.37 10.12 -10.61
C PRO A 27 8.15 10.57 -9.81
N ARG A 28 7.11 9.73 -9.75
CA ARG A 28 5.94 9.96 -8.90
C ARG A 28 6.53 10.01 -7.50
N THR A 29 6.85 11.20 -7.03
CA THR A 29 7.55 11.43 -5.78
C THR A 29 6.73 10.71 -4.73
N ALA A 30 7.28 9.62 -4.21
CA ALA A 30 6.74 9.01 -3.00
C ALA A 30 6.74 10.14 -1.97
N LEU A 31 5.55 10.52 -1.50
CA LEU A 31 5.42 11.52 -0.45
C LEU A 31 6.29 11.06 0.71
N ALA A 32 7.07 11.97 1.27
CA ALA A 32 7.91 11.67 2.42
C ALA A 32 7.07 10.97 3.50
N ASP A 33 7.56 9.86 4.05
CA ASP A 33 6.83 8.97 4.96
C ASP A 33 6.13 9.73 6.10
N ASP A 34 6.71 10.82 6.63
CA ASP A 34 6.13 11.55 7.77
C ASP A 34 4.85 12.37 7.49
N ASP A 35 4.52 12.66 6.23
CA ASP A 35 3.36 13.50 5.87
C ASP A 35 2.07 12.73 5.59
N VAL A 36 2.09 11.39 5.69
CA VAL A 36 0.87 10.60 5.54
C VAL A 36 0.00 10.76 6.79
N LYS A 37 -1.15 11.42 6.63
CA LYS A 37 -2.15 11.62 7.69
C LYS A 37 -3.33 10.68 7.60
N ASP A 38 -3.77 10.39 6.37
CA ASP A 38 -4.95 9.60 6.09
C ASP A 38 -4.62 8.51 5.07
N ILE A 39 -5.19 7.32 5.26
CA ILE A 39 -5.16 6.23 4.30
C ILE A 39 -6.58 5.87 3.88
N TYR A 40 -6.74 5.44 2.63
CA TYR A 40 -7.95 4.82 2.10
C TYR A 40 -7.77 3.32 2.02
N ILE A 41 -8.75 2.59 2.53
CA ILE A 41 -8.92 1.17 2.23
C ILE A 41 -9.62 1.08 0.88
N ILE A 42 -9.02 0.33 -0.04
CA ILE A 42 -9.47 0.20 -1.42
C ILE A 42 -9.76 -1.26 -1.76
N ILE A 43 -10.75 -1.46 -2.61
CA ILE A 43 -11.09 -2.76 -3.20
C ILE A 43 -11.23 -2.63 -4.71
N ASN A 44 -10.81 -3.66 -5.44
CA ASN A 44 -11.21 -3.82 -6.84
C ASN A 44 -12.47 -4.67 -6.89
N ALA A 45 -13.59 -3.98 -6.70
CA ALA A 45 -14.87 -4.50 -7.11
C ALA A 45 -15.24 -3.80 -8.40
N ASP A 46 -15.71 -4.57 -9.37
CA ASP A 46 -16.38 -4.01 -10.53
C ASP A 46 -17.51 -3.09 -10.01
N PRO A 47 -17.70 -1.87 -10.54
CA PRO A 47 -18.81 -1.02 -10.13
C PRO A 47 -20.19 -1.68 -10.32
N THR A 48 -20.27 -2.77 -11.10
CA THR A 48 -21.48 -3.59 -11.28
C THR A 48 -21.55 -4.82 -10.35
N ASP A 49 -20.46 -5.17 -9.66
CA ASP A 49 -20.43 -6.28 -8.71
C ASP A 49 -20.89 -5.78 -7.33
N ALA A 50 -22.09 -6.23 -6.92
CA ALA A 50 -22.65 -6.00 -5.58
C ALA A 50 -21.82 -6.60 -4.42
N LYS A 51 -20.64 -7.17 -4.72
CA LYS A 51 -19.73 -7.87 -3.81
C LYS A 51 -18.75 -6.91 -3.15
N THR A 52 -19.28 -5.82 -2.63
CA THR A 52 -18.52 -4.91 -1.77
C THR A 52 -19.19 -4.84 -0.43
N PHE A 53 -18.51 -4.29 0.56
CA PHE A 53 -19.21 -3.84 1.73
C PHE A 53 -20.33 -2.88 1.28
N ALA A 54 -21.58 -3.25 1.61
CA ALA A 54 -22.75 -2.42 1.34
C ALA A 54 -22.62 -1.07 2.08
N ASP A 55 -22.09 -1.14 3.30
CA ASP A 55 -21.74 -0.02 4.16
C ASP A 55 -20.23 0.06 4.41
N GLU A 56 -19.74 1.10 5.08
CA GLU A 56 -18.35 1.16 5.52
C GLU A 56 -18.03 0.00 6.51
N PRO A 57 -16.99 -0.83 6.27
CA PRO A 57 -16.67 -1.93 7.16
C PRO A 57 -16.16 -1.44 8.52
N GLY A 58 -16.61 -2.09 9.59
CA GLY A 58 -16.04 -1.91 10.92
C GLY A 58 -14.58 -2.38 10.99
N ASP A 59 -13.81 -1.80 11.92
CA ASP A 59 -12.37 -2.11 12.08
C ASP A 59 -12.13 -3.58 12.42
N ALA A 60 -13.02 -4.20 13.20
CA ALA A 60 -12.97 -5.62 13.50
C ALA A 60 -13.03 -6.49 12.24
N THR A 61 -13.88 -6.14 11.27
CA THR A 61 -13.99 -6.87 10.00
C THR A 61 -12.73 -6.72 9.17
N LEU A 62 -12.21 -5.50 9.04
CA LEU A 62 -10.93 -5.27 8.34
C LEU A 62 -9.77 -6.01 9.02
N LYS A 63 -9.74 -6.04 10.36
CA LYS A 63 -8.75 -6.79 11.13
C LYS A 63 -8.78 -8.28 10.81
N ARG A 64 -9.96 -8.91 10.83
CA ARG A 64 -10.09 -10.34 10.50
C ARG A 64 -9.66 -10.65 9.06
N ILE A 65 -10.02 -9.80 8.11
CA ILE A 65 -9.62 -9.91 6.70
C ILE A 65 -8.09 -9.84 6.56
N PHE A 66 -7.45 -8.81 7.13
CA PHE A 66 -6.01 -8.61 6.98
C PHE A 66 -5.16 -9.59 7.79
N LEU A 67 -5.73 -10.18 8.85
CA LEU A 67 -5.13 -11.28 9.62
C LEU A 67 -5.47 -12.67 9.05
N LYS A 68 -6.16 -12.74 7.91
CA LYS A 68 -6.61 -13.99 7.24
C LYS A 68 -7.44 -14.90 8.16
N GLU A 69 -8.18 -14.32 9.09
CA GLU A 69 -9.18 -15.02 9.89
C GLU A 69 -10.43 -15.25 9.03
N ASP A 70 -10.82 -14.24 8.26
CA ASP A 70 -11.80 -14.39 7.18
C ASP A 70 -11.04 -14.61 5.86
N LYS A 71 -11.50 -15.56 5.03
CA LYS A 71 -10.89 -15.88 3.71
C LYS A 71 -11.86 -15.69 2.55
N THR A 72 -13.15 -15.71 2.84
CA THR A 72 -14.24 -15.57 1.88
C THR A 72 -15.24 -14.54 2.36
N TRP A 73 -15.90 -13.91 1.41
CA TRP A 73 -17.12 -13.16 1.65
C TRP A 73 -18.24 -14.08 2.15
N SER A 74 -19.35 -13.48 2.62
CA SER A 74 -20.52 -14.22 3.09
C SER A 74 -21.18 -15.09 2.00
N ASP A 75 -20.93 -14.79 0.73
CA ASP A 75 -21.38 -15.58 -0.43
C ASP A 75 -20.43 -16.73 -0.80
N GLY A 76 -19.33 -16.90 -0.07
CA GLY A 76 -18.30 -17.90 -0.34
C GLY A 76 -17.22 -17.49 -1.35
N THR A 77 -17.29 -16.30 -1.93
CA THR A 77 -16.28 -15.78 -2.86
C THR A 77 -14.99 -15.44 -2.12
N GLU A 78 -13.83 -15.88 -2.61
CA GLU A 78 -12.54 -15.53 -2.03
C GLU A 78 -12.16 -14.06 -2.31
N PHE A 79 -11.53 -13.41 -1.33
CA PHE A 79 -10.91 -12.10 -1.52
C PHE A 79 -9.39 -12.17 -1.35
N TYR A 80 -8.68 -11.21 -1.94
CA TYR A 80 -7.22 -11.21 -1.99
C TYR A 80 -6.62 -10.00 -1.29
N VAL A 81 -5.94 -10.24 -0.17
CA VAL A 81 -5.36 -9.15 0.61
C VAL A 81 -3.92 -8.82 0.17
N VAL A 82 -3.67 -7.53 -0.04
CA VAL A 82 -2.32 -6.95 -0.15
C VAL A 82 -2.10 -5.93 0.97
N ALA A 83 -0.96 -6.01 1.64
CA ALA A 83 -0.55 -5.09 2.70
C ALA A 83 0.72 -4.34 2.30
N GLN A 84 0.97 -3.21 2.95
CA GLN A 84 2.26 -2.51 2.87
C GLN A 84 3.16 -2.91 4.04
N THR A 85 4.45 -2.56 3.96
CA THR A 85 5.42 -2.82 5.04
C THR A 85 6.47 -1.71 5.10
N GLY A 86 6.89 -1.37 6.32
CA GLY A 86 8.03 -0.46 6.55
C GLY A 86 7.82 0.98 6.09
N ASN A 87 6.56 1.44 6.01
CA ASN A 87 6.19 2.80 5.62
C ASN A 87 5.10 3.37 6.54
N ALA A 88 4.76 4.63 6.34
CA ALA A 88 3.81 5.35 7.18
C ALA A 88 2.37 4.84 7.03
N GLU A 89 1.93 4.47 5.82
CA GLU A 89 0.63 3.84 5.62
C GLU A 89 0.49 2.56 6.46
N PHE A 90 1.52 1.73 6.47
CA PHE A 90 1.58 0.51 7.29
C PHE A 90 1.52 0.83 8.79
N SER A 91 2.24 1.86 9.24
CA SER A 91 2.23 2.30 10.64
C SER A 91 0.84 2.78 11.09
N ILE A 92 0.13 3.54 10.26
CA ILE A 92 -1.25 3.97 10.53
C ILE A 92 -2.17 2.76 10.56
N PHE A 93 -2.10 1.91 9.54
CA PHE A 93 -2.96 0.74 9.40
C PHE A 93 -2.81 -0.24 10.58
N ARG A 94 -1.57 -0.60 10.95
CA ARG A 94 -1.33 -1.55 12.04
C ARG A 94 -1.82 -1.03 13.39
N LYS A 95 -1.71 0.27 13.65
CA LYS A 95 -2.13 0.89 14.92
C LYS A 95 -3.64 1.05 14.99
N LYS A 96 -4.29 1.50 13.91
CA LYS A 96 -5.71 1.86 13.92
C LYS A 96 -6.63 0.69 13.60
N VAL A 97 -6.22 -0.21 12.71
CA VAL A 97 -7.06 -1.32 12.23
C VAL A 97 -6.67 -2.62 12.90
N LEU A 98 -5.37 -2.96 12.90
CA LEU A 98 -4.93 -4.24 13.47
C LEU A 98 -4.81 -4.19 14.99
N ASP A 99 -4.59 -3.00 15.55
CA ASP A 99 -4.29 -2.79 16.97
C ASP A 99 -3.12 -3.68 17.42
N LYS A 100 -2.02 -3.62 16.65
CA LYS A 100 -0.80 -4.43 16.88
C LYS A 100 0.47 -3.61 16.64
N THR A 101 1.48 -3.86 17.47
CA THR A 101 2.87 -3.46 17.16
C THR A 101 3.47 -4.33 16.06
N GLU A 102 4.62 -3.93 15.53
CA GLU A 102 5.31 -4.73 14.49
C GLU A 102 5.77 -6.08 15.05
N GLU A 103 6.26 -6.09 16.29
CA GLU A 103 6.69 -7.29 16.99
C GLU A 103 5.50 -8.23 17.24
N GLN A 104 4.36 -7.68 17.67
CA GLN A 104 3.14 -8.45 17.88
C GLN A 104 2.58 -9.01 16.56
N LEU A 105 2.68 -8.24 15.47
CA LEU A 105 2.25 -8.69 14.15
C LEU A 105 3.18 -9.79 13.61
N ALA A 106 4.50 -9.63 13.76
CA ALA A 106 5.47 -10.65 13.39
C ALA A 106 5.26 -11.95 14.18
N LYS A 107 5.06 -11.83 15.50
CA LYS A 107 4.72 -12.97 16.36
C LYS A 107 3.43 -13.64 15.92
N HIS A 108 2.38 -12.89 15.62
CA HIS A 108 1.12 -13.44 15.14
C HIS A 108 1.30 -14.33 13.91
N TRP A 109 2.10 -13.88 12.94
CA TRP A 109 2.37 -14.66 11.73
C TRP A 109 3.25 -15.88 12.00
N SER A 110 4.22 -15.79 12.92
CA SER A 110 5.02 -16.95 13.34
C SER A 110 4.15 -18.02 14.02
N ASP A 111 3.22 -17.60 14.87
CA ASP A 111 2.30 -18.52 15.56
C ASP A 111 1.34 -19.16 14.54
N LYS A 112 0.75 -18.37 13.62
CA LYS A 112 -0.12 -18.88 12.54
C LYS A 112 0.60 -19.88 11.63
N ASP A 113 1.81 -19.57 11.14
CA ASP A 113 2.57 -20.47 10.29
C ASP A 113 2.89 -21.79 11.01
N SER A 114 3.14 -21.73 12.32
CA SER A 114 3.38 -22.93 13.15
C SER A 114 2.11 -23.76 13.40
N VAL A 115 0.94 -23.13 13.52
CA VAL A 115 -0.33 -23.80 13.83
C VAL A 115 -0.97 -24.41 12.60
N ASP A 116 -1.06 -23.65 11.50
CA ASP A 116 -1.82 -24.05 10.31
C ASP A 116 -1.13 -23.70 8.97
N GLY A 117 0.13 -23.25 9.00
CA GLY A 117 0.87 -22.84 7.80
C GLY A 117 0.37 -21.55 7.14
N THR A 118 -0.49 -20.77 7.83
CA THR A 118 -1.01 -19.51 7.29
C THR A 118 0.07 -18.44 7.31
N LYS A 119 0.48 -18.05 6.10
CA LYS A 119 1.47 -16.99 5.87
C LYS A 119 0.82 -15.59 5.84
N PRO A 120 1.59 -14.51 6.09
CA PRO A 120 1.11 -13.14 5.91
C PRO A 120 0.54 -12.89 4.51
N PRO A 121 -0.31 -11.85 4.35
CA PRO A 121 -0.73 -11.40 3.03
C PRO A 121 0.47 -10.93 2.20
N LYS A 122 0.26 -10.79 0.89
CA LYS A 122 1.29 -10.26 0.00
C LYS A 122 1.68 -8.85 0.48
N THR A 123 2.96 -8.61 0.73
CA THR A 123 3.46 -7.30 1.14
C THR A 123 4.11 -6.57 -0.02
N VAL A 124 3.88 -5.26 -0.09
CA VAL A 124 4.50 -4.33 -1.05
C VAL A 124 5.02 -3.08 -0.33
N LYS A 125 5.81 -2.25 -1.00
CA LYS A 125 6.44 -1.08 -0.36
C LYS A 125 5.70 0.23 -0.58
N THR A 126 4.83 0.31 -1.59
CA THR A 126 4.27 1.59 -2.02
C THR A 126 2.76 1.51 -2.30
N SER A 127 2.09 2.64 -2.11
CA SER A 127 0.69 2.83 -2.51
C SER A 127 0.47 2.57 -4.01
N ALA A 128 1.48 2.81 -4.86
CA ALA A 128 1.42 2.48 -6.28
C ALA A 128 1.40 0.97 -6.56
N ASP A 129 2.20 0.19 -5.83
CA ASP A 129 2.19 -1.26 -5.95
C ASP A 129 0.90 -1.87 -5.44
N VAL A 130 0.33 -1.31 -4.36
CA VAL A 130 -1.00 -1.70 -3.86
C VAL A 130 -2.05 -1.44 -4.94
N PHE A 131 -2.11 -0.22 -5.49
CA PHE A 131 -3.06 0.12 -6.56
C PHE A 131 -2.91 -0.81 -7.77
N LYS A 132 -1.67 -1.08 -8.22
CA LYS A 132 -1.39 -1.97 -9.34
C LYS A 132 -1.85 -3.40 -9.08
N TYR A 133 -1.73 -3.89 -7.85
CA TYR A 133 -2.21 -5.22 -7.48
C TYR A 133 -3.75 -5.25 -7.43
N VAL A 134 -4.34 -4.28 -6.72
CA VAL A 134 -5.77 -4.19 -6.50
C VAL A 134 -6.49 -4.05 -7.85
N SER A 135 -6.15 -3.06 -8.66
CA SER A 135 -6.79 -2.80 -9.97
C SER A 135 -6.71 -3.95 -10.98
N LYS A 136 -5.81 -4.92 -10.80
CA LYS A 136 -5.66 -6.08 -11.69
C LYS A 136 -6.39 -7.33 -11.23
N LYS A 137 -6.66 -7.44 -9.94
CA LYS A 137 -7.21 -8.65 -9.35
C LYS A 137 -8.57 -8.34 -8.74
N LYS A 138 -9.63 -8.96 -9.28
CA LYS A 138 -10.98 -8.86 -8.71
C LYS A 138 -10.96 -9.28 -7.24
N GLU A 139 -11.79 -8.65 -6.42
CA GLU A 139 -11.90 -8.92 -4.98
C GLU A 139 -10.60 -8.67 -4.20
N ALA A 140 -9.63 -7.97 -4.78
CA ALA A 140 -8.41 -7.61 -4.07
C ALA A 140 -8.64 -6.39 -3.17
N ILE A 141 -8.17 -6.49 -1.93
CA ILE A 141 -8.29 -5.45 -0.91
C ILE A 141 -6.89 -5.00 -0.50
N GLY A 142 -6.72 -3.70 -0.37
CA GLY A 142 -5.49 -3.09 0.13
C GLY A 142 -5.74 -1.71 0.72
N TYR A 143 -4.67 -1.00 1.03
CA TYR A 143 -4.76 0.38 1.49
C TYR A 143 -3.68 1.25 0.86
N ILE A 144 -4.01 2.51 0.59
CA ILE A 144 -3.13 3.51 -0.02
C ILE A 144 -3.25 4.83 0.76
N SER A 145 -2.26 5.72 0.65
CA SER A 145 -2.40 7.07 1.20
C SER A 145 -3.48 7.86 0.46
N LYS A 146 -4.23 8.67 1.20
CA LYS A 146 -5.26 9.57 0.64
C LYS A 146 -4.66 10.57 -0.36
N SER A 147 -3.47 11.07 -0.07
CA SER A 147 -2.72 11.96 -0.93
C SER A 147 -2.33 11.29 -2.26
N TYR A 148 -1.91 10.02 -2.23
CA TYR A 148 -1.68 9.25 -3.45
C TYR A 148 -2.98 9.10 -4.27
N TYR A 149 -4.10 8.78 -3.62
CA TYR A 149 -5.40 8.70 -4.29
C TYR A 149 -5.82 10.03 -4.94
N SER A 150 -5.69 11.15 -4.21
CA SER A 150 -6.17 12.44 -4.67
C SER A 150 -5.26 13.11 -5.70
N ASN A 151 -3.95 13.03 -5.49
CA ASN A 151 -2.97 13.83 -6.24
C ASN A 151 -2.25 13.04 -7.34
N THR A 152 -2.23 11.71 -7.26
CA THR A 152 -1.46 10.87 -8.18
C THR A 152 -2.32 10.04 -9.11
N LEU A 153 -3.48 9.54 -8.64
CA LEU A 153 -4.37 8.75 -9.50
C LEU A 153 -5.18 9.65 -10.43
N THR A 154 -5.21 9.27 -11.71
CA THR A 154 -6.12 9.84 -12.71
C THR A 154 -7.57 9.40 -12.48
N GLU A 155 -8.53 10.12 -13.05
CA GLU A 155 -9.96 9.74 -12.93
C GLU A 155 -10.26 8.36 -13.49
N ASP A 156 -9.57 7.93 -14.55
CA ASP A 156 -9.73 6.60 -15.12
C ASP A 156 -9.08 5.50 -14.26
N GLU A 157 -8.02 5.84 -13.51
CA GLU A 157 -7.45 4.93 -12.52
C GLU A 157 -8.36 4.79 -11.30
N LYS A 158 -8.97 5.90 -10.83
CA LYS A 158 -9.91 5.89 -9.71
C LYS A 158 -11.14 5.02 -9.99
N LYS A 159 -11.66 5.01 -11.23
CA LYS A 159 -12.78 4.15 -11.63
C LYS A 159 -12.51 2.65 -11.52
N LYS A 160 -11.24 2.22 -11.46
CA LYS A 160 -10.86 0.80 -11.34
C LYS A 160 -10.92 0.27 -9.91
N ILE A 161 -11.13 1.15 -8.94
CA ILE A 161 -11.13 0.81 -7.52
C ILE A 161 -12.28 1.52 -6.82
N LYS A 162 -12.72 0.96 -5.70
CA LYS A 162 -13.66 1.59 -4.79
C LYS A 162 -12.97 1.85 -3.46
N THR A 163 -13.07 3.08 -2.96
CA THR A 163 -12.70 3.39 -1.58
C THR A 163 -13.81 2.94 -0.64
N ILE A 164 -13.49 2.06 0.31
CA ILE A 164 -14.47 1.47 1.23
C ILE A 164 -14.39 2.04 2.64
N LYS A 165 -13.24 2.61 3.02
CA LYS A 165 -13.05 3.23 4.34
C LYS A 165 -11.91 4.24 4.32
N THR A 166 -12.01 5.27 5.14
CA THR A 166 -10.93 6.22 5.43
C THR A 166 -10.43 6.00 6.85
N ILE A 167 -9.11 5.93 7.03
CA ILE A 167 -8.48 5.81 8.34
C ILE A 167 -7.53 6.99 8.51
N SER A 168 -7.71 7.74 9.60
CA SER A 168 -6.86 8.88 9.95
C SER A 168 -5.88 8.52 11.08
N LYS A 169 -4.69 9.13 11.03
CA LYS A 169 -3.61 9.02 12.03
C LYS A 169 -4.07 9.47 13.42
#